data_AF-A0A0N4X9J5-F1
#
_entry.id   AF-A0A0N4X9J5-F1
#
_cell.length_a   1.000
_cell.length_b   1.000
_cell.length_c   1.000
_cell.angle_alpha   90.00
_cell.angle_beta   90.00
_cell.angle_gamma   90.00
#
_symmetry.space_group_name_H-M   'P 1'
#
loop_
_entity.id
_entity.type
_entity.pdbx_description
1 polymer ?
#
loop_
_entity_poly.entity_id
_entity_poly.type
_entity_poly.pdbx_seq_one_letter_code
_entity_poly.pdbx_strand_id
1 'polypeptide(L)'
;MNVVGTTRLVALCHKMQKLILAKLFSFLFLLFQTQLVEDAKQLPVIIIRPSIVGAMWKDPLPGWTDNINGPTGIFAAVGKGVLTNMCGSESSKADIIPVDIVANMIIVAAAHRATTMYETIPVMHCASGDLNALRWEKVVNFLEQFYHEYPMEQCFAIPSTRFHSSRKMFELNYYIKHHIPASTLDFINGLLGRKKRNVRLYARVWRMIEALHYFTTHGWTFQTKNLPKLWDSMSTHDQQVCCENHCLEIIPFHLSSPEQILPDV
;
A
#
# COMPACT_ATOMS: atom_id res chain seq x y z
N MET A 1 -22.55 8.33 -6.32
CA MET A 1 -23.51 7.31 -5.84
C MET A 1 -23.84 7.59 -4.37
N ASN A 2 -25.01 8.20 -4.18
CA ASN A 2 -25.99 8.28 -3.07
C ASN A 2 -25.57 8.23 -1.58
N VAL A 3 -25.82 9.36 -0.92
CA VAL A 3 -25.96 9.63 0.54
C VAL A 3 -26.95 8.70 1.26
N VAL A 4 -27.76 7.94 0.52
CA VAL A 4 -28.71 6.95 1.06
C VAL A 4 -28.01 5.69 1.59
N GLY A 5 -26.79 5.39 1.11
CA GLY A 5 -25.99 4.26 1.62
C GLY A 5 -25.45 4.49 3.04
N THR A 6 -25.10 5.75 3.35
CA THR A 6 -24.55 6.16 4.65
C THR A 6 -25.57 6.05 5.79
N THR A 7 -26.83 6.43 5.56
CA THR A 7 -27.88 6.30 6.58
C THR A 7 -28.24 4.85 6.88
N ARG A 8 -28.18 3.97 5.86
CA ARG A 8 -28.36 2.52 6.06
C ARG A 8 -27.21 1.89 6.82
N LEU A 9 -25.98 2.37 6.64
CA LEU A 9 -24.83 1.90 7.41
C LEU A 9 -24.99 2.28 8.89
N VAL A 10 -25.37 3.53 9.19
CA VAL A 10 -25.61 3.98 10.58
C VAL A 10 -26.79 3.25 11.23
N ALA A 11 -27.88 3.00 10.48
CA ALA A 11 -28.98 2.18 10.95
C ALA A 11 -28.58 0.70 11.17
N LEU A 12 -27.65 0.17 10.37
CA LEU A 12 -27.00 -1.12 10.62
C LEU A 12 -26.09 -1.06 11.86
N CYS A 13 -25.33 0.02 12.05
CA CYS A 13 -24.46 0.25 13.21
C CYS A 13 -25.25 0.24 14.52
N HIS A 14 -26.46 0.81 14.53
CA HIS A 14 -27.35 0.76 15.70
C HIS A 14 -27.85 -0.66 16.02
N LYS A 15 -27.95 -1.52 15.00
CA LYS A 15 -28.36 -2.94 15.12
C LYS A 15 -27.18 -3.88 15.41
N MET A 16 -25.95 -3.47 15.12
CA MET A 16 -24.72 -4.23 15.37
C MET A 16 -23.93 -3.58 16.50
N GLN A 17 -24.34 -3.82 17.74
CA GLN A 17 -23.66 -3.36 18.97
C GLN A 17 -22.24 -3.94 19.20
N LYS A 18 -21.63 -4.57 18.18
CA LYS A 18 -20.28 -5.15 18.29
C LYS A 18 -19.44 -4.67 17.11
N LEU A 19 -18.48 -3.80 17.44
CA LEU A 19 -17.24 -3.51 16.71
C LEU A 19 -17.39 -3.06 15.25
N ILE A 20 -17.26 -1.76 15.00
CA ILE A 20 -17.15 -1.21 13.63
C ILE A 20 -15.68 -0.98 13.32
N LEU A 21 -15.17 -1.79 12.41
CA LEU A 21 -13.85 -1.65 11.78
C LEU A 21 -14.03 -1.05 10.39
N ALA A 22 -13.88 0.28 10.30
CA ALA A 22 -14.10 1.00 9.06
C ALA A 22 -12.83 1.01 8.17
N LYS A 23 -12.78 0.14 7.14
CA LYS A 23 -11.89 0.31 5.98
C LYS A 23 -12.53 1.32 5.02
N LEU A 24 -12.01 2.54 4.91
CA LEU A 24 -12.58 3.57 4.03
C LEU A 24 -11.49 4.44 3.38
N PHE A 25 -11.62 4.67 2.08
CA PHE A 25 -10.75 5.51 1.24
C PHE A 25 -10.70 6.97 1.72
N SER A 26 -9.54 7.62 1.58
CA SER A 26 -9.11 8.85 2.25
C SER A 26 -10.13 10.01 2.28
N PHE A 27 -10.90 10.24 1.21
CA PHE A 27 -11.87 11.34 1.15
C PHE A 27 -13.24 10.98 1.76
N LEU A 28 -13.73 9.77 1.51
CA LEU A 28 -14.96 9.27 2.12
C LEU A 28 -14.77 9.06 3.63
N PHE A 29 -13.55 8.70 4.03
CA PHE A 29 -13.16 8.55 5.42
C PHE A 29 -13.19 9.86 6.20
N LEU A 30 -12.79 10.99 5.61
CA LEU A 30 -12.81 12.29 6.30
C LEU A 30 -14.24 12.71 6.68
N LEU A 31 -15.19 12.56 5.74
CA LEU A 31 -16.61 12.82 5.96
C LEU A 31 -17.24 11.83 6.95
N PHE A 32 -16.82 10.56 6.88
CA PHE A 32 -17.28 9.55 7.83
C PHE A 32 -16.71 9.80 9.24
N GLN A 33 -15.47 10.27 9.36
CA GLN A 33 -14.87 10.66 10.64
C GLN A 33 -15.60 11.82 11.29
N THR A 34 -15.93 12.88 10.55
CA THR A 34 -16.64 14.03 11.13
C THR A 34 -18.03 13.63 11.64
N GLN A 35 -18.76 12.82 10.87
CA GLN A 35 -20.08 12.34 11.27
C GLN A 35 -20.01 11.34 12.44
N LEU A 36 -19.07 10.39 12.39
CA LEU A 36 -18.84 9.44 13.49
C LEU A 36 -18.42 10.14 14.78
N VAL A 37 -17.65 11.22 14.73
CA VAL A 37 -17.20 11.90 15.96
C VAL A 37 -18.38 12.53 16.71
N GLU A 38 -19.44 12.92 16.01
CA GLU A 38 -20.67 13.44 16.64
C GLU A 38 -21.57 12.30 17.15
N ASP A 39 -21.80 11.26 16.33
CA ASP A 39 -22.75 10.18 16.63
C ASP A 39 -22.16 9.04 17.48
N ALA A 40 -20.84 8.85 17.49
CA ALA A 40 -20.16 7.69 18.07
C ALA A 40 -19.43 7.96 19.39
N LYS A 41 -19.68 9.09 20.06
CA LYS A 41 -19.09 9.41 21.39
C LYS A 41 -19.32 8.31 22.44
N GLN A 42 -20.40 7.53 22.28
CA GLN A 42 -20.76 6.44 23.20
C GLN A 42 -20.37 5.04 22.68
N LEU A 43 -19.79 4.93 21.48
CA LEU A 43 -19.43 3.65 20.88
C LEU A 43 -17.93 3.34 21.06
N PRO A 44 -17.55 2.07 21.25
CA PRO A 44 -16.15 1.65 21.33
C PRO A 44 -15.48 1.68 19.94
N VAL A 45 -15.20 2.89 19.43
CA VAL A 45 -14.58 3.11 18.11
C VAL A 45 -13.08 3.31 18.26
N ILE A 46 -12.33 2.72 17.33
CA ILE A 46 -10.90 2.93 17.09
C ILE A 46 -10.68 3.04 15.58
N ILE A 47 -9.76 3.91 15.17
CA ILE A 47 -9.49 4.21 13.76
C ILE A 47 -8.12 3.68 13.39
N ILE A 48 -8.07 2.81 12.38
CA ILE A 48 -6.82 2.34 11.78
C ILE A 48 -6.61 3.00 10.42
N ARG A 49 -5.45 3.62 10.23
CA ARG A 49 -5.03 4.26 8.97
C ARG A 49 -3.80 3.54 8.43
N PRO A 50 -3.95 2.60 7.49
CA PRO A 50 -2.80 1.97 6.86
C PRO A 50 -2.10 2.91 5.88
N SER A 51 -0.81 2.66 5.65
CA SER A 51 -0.07 3.17 4.51
C SER A 51 -0.49 2.41 3.23
N ILE A 52 0.35 2.38 2.20
CA ILE A 52 0.00 1.75 0.93
C ILE A 52 -0.11 0.25 1.15
N VAL A 53 -1.31 -0.31 1.04
CA VAL A 53 -1.51 -1.74 1.26
C VAL A 53 -0.98 -2.54 0.08
N GLY A 54 -0.03 -3.44 0.35
CA GLY A 54 0.58 -4.34 -0.61
C GLY A 54 0.01 -5.77 -0.54
N ALA A 55 0.65 -6.67 -1.29
CA ALA A 55 0.33 -8.10 -1.25
C ALA A 55 0.60 -8.69 0.14
N MET A 56 -0.03 -9.83 0.39
CA MET A 56 0.13 -10.62 1.61
C MET A 56 1.58 -11.06 1.78
N TRP A 57 2.15 -10.90 2.96
CA TRP A 57 3.52 -11.34 3.22
C TRP A 57 3.56 -12.84 3.51
N LYS A 58 2.68 -13.33 4.40
CA LYS A 58 2.73 -14.71 4.89
C LYS A 58 1.38 -15.41 4.86
N ASP A 59 0.41 -14.99 5.66
CA ASP A 59 -0.78 -15.82 5.95
C ASP A 59 -2.08 -15.25 5.38
N PRO A 60 -2.97 -16.10 4.81
CA PRO A 60 -2.84 -17.54 4.56
C PRO A 60 -2.11 -17.92 3.25
N LEU A 61 -1.78 -16.96 2.39
CA LEU A 61 -1.20 -17.22 1.08
C LEU A 61 -0.18 -16.12 0.69
N PRO A 62 1.13 -16.38 0.80
CA PRO A 62 2.16 -15.40 0.47
C PRO A 62 2.02 -14.85 -0.95
N GLY A 63 2.19 -13.54 -1.12
CA GLY A 63 2.05 -12.85 -2.40
C GLY A 63 0.63 -12.67 -2.91
N TRP A 64 -0.39 -13.17 -2.19
CA TRP A 64 -1.78 -13.00 -2.60
C TRP A 64 -2.24 -11.55 -2.54
N THR A 65 -3.10 -11.19 -3.49
CA THR A 65 -3.77 -9.89 -3.56
C THR A 65 -5.16 -10.05 -4.17
N ASP A 66 -6.13 -9.29 -3.66
CA ASP A 66 -7.51 -9.32 -4.15
C ASP A 66 -7.69 -8.53 -5.45
N ASN A 67 -6.77 -7.60 -5.73
CA ASN A 67 -6.86 -6.73 -6.89
C ASN A 67 -5.49 -6.25 -7.39
N ILE A 68 -5.44 -5.91 -8.68
CA ILE A 68 -4.22 -5.39 -9.35
C ILE A 68 -4.23 -3.85 -9.29
N ASN A 69 -4.87 -3.25 -8.28
CA ASN A 69 -4.91 -1.79 -8.16
C ASN A 69 -3.67 -1.27 -7.42
N GLY A 70 -3.32 -0.01 -7.66
CA GLY A 70 -2.20 0.64 -6.97
C GLY A 70 -0.85 -0.04 -7.27
N PRO A 71 -0.01 -0.29 -6.24
CA PRO A 71 1.38 -0.74 -6.43
C PRO A 71 1.47 -2.12 -7.07
N THR A 72 0.54 -3.03 -6.75
CA THR A 72 0.50 -4.38 -7.30
C THR A 72 0.39 -4.38 -8.83
N GLY A 73 -0.45 -3.48 -9.38
CA GLY A 73 -0.58 -3.33 -10.83
C GLY A 73 0.63 -2.74 -11.52
N ILE A 74 1.33 -1.84 -10.85
CA ILE A 74 2.60 -1.31 -11.34
C ILE A 74 3.68 -2.39 -11.31
N PHE A 75 3.82 -3.14 -10.22
CA PHE A 75 4.79 -4.22 -10.13
C PHE A 75 4.56 -5.29 -11.20
N ALA A 76 3.31 -5.67 -11.46
CA ALA A 76 2.96 -6.59 -12.54
C ALA A 76 3.27 -6.00 -13.94
N ALA A 77 2.99 -4.71 -14.17
CA ALA A 77 3.30 -4.05 -15.43
C ALA A 77 4.82 -3.95 -15.68
N VAL A 78 5.60 -3.72 -14.62
CA VAL A 78 7.06 -3.74 -14.65
C VAL A 78 7.58 -5.15 -14.94
N GLY A 79 7.07 -6.16 -14.22
CA GLY A 79 7.48 -7.56 -14.38
C GLY A 79 7.17 -8.13 -15.76
N LYS A 80 6.12 -7.64 -16.44
CA LYS A 80 5.83 -7.97 -17.84
C LYS A 80 6.59 -7.11 -18.86
N GLY A 81 7.41 -6.16 -18.42
CA GLY A 81 8.10 -5.20 -19.30
C GLY A 81 7.17 -4.25 -20.04
N VAL A 82 5.89 -4.14 -19.64
CA VAL A 82 4.93 -3.18 -20.21
C VAL A 82 5.27 -1.77 -19.73
N LEU A 83 5.70 -1.62 -18.49
CA LEU A 83 6.10 -0.35 -17.90
C LEU A 83 7.59 -0.39 -17.59
N THR A 84 8.34 0.60 -18.11
CA THR A 84 9.80 0.65 -17.93
C THR A 84 10.32 1.99 -17.39
N ASN A 85 9.42 2.93 -17.13
CA ASN A 85 9.75 4.20 -16.51
C ASN A 85 8.63 4.64 -15.55
N MET A 86 9.01 5.40 -14.53
CA MET A 86 8.10 5.92 -13.51
C MET A 86 8.45 7.37 -13.18
N CYS A 87 7.46 8.17 -12.80
CA CYS A 87 7.70 9.51 -12.27
C CYS A 87 7.70 9.47 -10.74
N GLY A 88 8.75 10.01 -10.13
CA GLY A 88 8.91 10.02 -8.69
C GLY A 88 10.34 10.34 -8.28
N SER A 89 10.57 10.41 -6.98
CA SER A 89 11.92 10.52 -6.42
C SER A 89 12.36 9.15 -5.92
N GLU A 90 13.52 8.68 -6.37
CA GLU A 90 14.11 7.40 -5.92
C GLU A 90 14.42 7.42 -4.42
N SER A 91 14.70 8.61 -3.88
CA SER A 91 14.96 8.83 -2.45
C SER A 91 13.70 8.91 -1.58
N SER A 92 12.51 9.00 -2.19
CA SER A 92 11.25 9.06 -1.44
C SER A 92 10.96 7.71 -0.77
N LYS A 93 10.32 7.79 0.41
CA LYS A 93 9.90 6.61 1.18
C LYS A 93 8.78 5.86 0.45
N ALA A 94 8.94 4.55 0.33
CA ALA A 94 7.95 3.61 -0.17
C ALA A 94 7.31 2.88 1.02
N ASP A 95 6.31 3.51 1.64
CA ASP A 95 5.60 2.93 2.79
C ASP A 95 4.51 1.96 2.31
N ILE A 96 4.94 0.74 2.01
CA ILE A 96 4.09 -0.37 1.58
C ILE A 96 3.94 -1.35 2.75
N ILE A 97 2.71 -1.53 3.22
CA ILE A 97 2.39 -2.44 4.33
C ILE A 97 1.61 -3.67 3.82
N PRO A 98 2.03 -4.90 4.14
CA PRO A 98 1.31 -6.11 3.78
C PRO A 98 -0.13 -6.16 4.31
N VAL A 99 -1.06 -6.73 3.53
CA VAL A 99 -2.49 -6.76 3.86
C VAL A 99 -2.82 -7.60 5.10
N ASP A 100 -2.06 -8.67 5.34
CA ASP A 100 -2.13 -9.54 6.51
C ASP A 100 -1.73 -8.80 7.79
N ILE A 101 -0.69 -7.97 7.74
CA ILE A 101 -0.31 -7.11 8.88
C ILE A 101 -1.43 -6.12 9.21
N VAL A 102 -2.03 -5.49 8.19
CA VAL A 102 -3.16 -4.58 8.41
C VAL A 102 -4.36 -5.32 9.01
N ALA A 103 -4.64 -6.54 8.58
CA ALA A 103 -5.72 -7.36 9.12
C ALA A 103 -5.46 -7.76 10.60
N ASN A 104 -4.24 -8.16 10.93
CA ASN A 104 -3.86 -8.48 12.32
C ASN A 104 -3.98 -7.26 13.22
N MET A 105 -3.46 -6.10 12.78
CA MET A 105 -3.59 -4.85 13.53
C MET A 105 -5.06 -4.47 13.77
N ILE A 106 -5.90 -4.67 12.76
CA ILE A 106 -7.34 -4.44 12.85
C ILE A 106 -7.94 -5.28 13.99
N ILE A 107 -7.61 -6.57 14.10
CA ILE A 107 -8.10 -7.48 15.13
C ILE A 107 -7.59 -7.07 16.51
N VAL A 108 -6.29 -6.79 16.63
CA VAL A 108 -5.65 -6.36 17.89
C VAL A 108 -6.27 -5.06 18.40
N ALA A 109 -6.42 -4.07 17.52
CA ALA A 109 -7.01 -2.78 17.89
C ALA A 109 -8.46 -2.93 18.36
N ALA A 110 -9.20 -3.84 17.73
CA ALA A 110 -10.56 -4.20 18.11
C ALA A 110 -10.63 -4.78 19.54
N ALA A 111 -9.76 -5.74 19.84
CA ALA A 111 -9.66 -6.36 21.16
C ALA A 111 -9.25 -5.32 22.22
N HIS A 112 -8.24 -4.50 21.91
CA HIS A 112 -7.77 -3.44 22.78
C HIS A 112 -8.84 -2.39 23.09
N ARG A 113 -9.63 -2.00 22.08
CA ARG A 113 -10.72 -1.04 22.27
C ARG A 113 -11.85 -1.60 23.13
N ALA A 114 -12.02 -2.92 23.18
CA ALA A 114 -13.01 -3.57 24.03
C ALA A 114 -12.64 -3.52 25.52
N THR A 115 -11.35 -3.48 25.85
CA THR A 115 -10.86 -3.42 27.24
C THR A 115 -10.41 -2.03 27.68
N THR A 116 -10.11 -1.14 26.72
CA THR A 116 -9.55 0.19 27.00
C THR A 116 -10.52 1.29 26.62
N MET A 117 -10.78 2.18 27.58
CA MET A 117 -11.57 3.39 27.37
C MET A 117 -10.67 4.55 26.96
N TYR A 118 -11.13 5.32 25.98
CA TYR A 118 -10.48 6.54 25.53
C TYR A 118 -11.47 7.70 25.60
N GLU A 119 -11.00 8.87 26.03
CA GLU A 119 -11.80 10.10 26.07
C GLU A 119 -12.16 10.60 24.66
N THR A 120 -11.31 10.29 23.69
CA THR A 120 -11.48 10.64 22.27
C THR A 120 -11.25 9.41 21.41
N ILE A 121 -11.77 9.41 20.17
CA ILE A 121 -11.60 8.28 19.25
C ILE A 121 -10.11 8.14 18.90
N PRO A 122 -9.41 7.07 19.32
CA PRO A 122 -7.99 6.91 19.03
C PRO A 122 -7.78 6.64 17.53
N VAL A 123 -6.77 7.30 16.96
CA VAL A 123 -6.30 7.08 15.59
C VAL A 123 -4.94 6.40 15.66
N MET A 124 -4.79 5.26 14.98
CA MET A 124 -3.53 4.51 14.89
C MET A 124 -3.14 4.36 13.42
N HIS A 125 -1.86 4.60 13.13
CA HIS A 125 -1.30 4.45 11.80
C HIS A 125 -0.63 3.08 11.65
N CYS A 126 -1.03 2.30 10.65
CA CYS A 126 -0.37 1.06 10.24
C CYS A 126 0.63 1.39 9.13
N ALA A 127 1.83 1.79 9.51
CA ALA A 127 2.83 2.32 8.61
C ALA A 127 4.21 1.87 9.05
N SER A 128 5.09 1.56 8.10
CA SER A 128 6.49 1.22 8.40
C SER A 128 7.41 2.43 8.24
N GLY A 129 6.97 3.53 7.62
CA GLY A 129 7.85 4.63 7.20
C GLY A 129 8.63 5.36 8.30
N ASP A 130 8.16 5.31 9.56
CA ASP A 130 8.85 5.91 10.73
C ASP A 130 9.76 4.91 11.45
N LEU A 131 9.63 3.63 11.15
CA LEU A 131 10.25 2.51 11.87
C LEU A 131 11.29 1.80 11.01
N ASN A 132 10.92 1.51 9.76
CA ASN A 132 11.77 0.98 8.70
C ASN A 132 11.44 1.66 7.37
N ALA A 133 12.09 2.78 7.09
CA ALA A 133 11.87 3.51 5.86
C ALA A 133 12.47 2.78 4.65
N LEU A 134 11.64 2.03 3.92
CA LEU A 134 11.99 1.51 2.60
C LEU A 134 12.00 2.66 1.58
N ARG A 135 12.97 2.69 0.66
CA ARG A 135 13.06 3.71 -0.41
C ARG A 135 12.71 3.10 -1.76
N TRP A 136 12.16 3.89 -2.68
CA TRP A 136 11.81 3.43 -4.03
C TRP A 136 13.02 2.88 -4.79
N GLU A 137 14.21 3.44 -4.61
CA GLU A 137 15.46 2.89 -5.16
C GLU A 137 15.68 1.41 -4.80
N LYS A 138 15.55 1.07 -3.50
CA LYS A 138 15.71 -0.31 -3.02
C LYS A 138 14.64 -1.23 -3.60
N VAL A 139 13.40 -0.74 -3.72
CA VAL A 139 12.29 -1.48 -4.33
C VAL A 139 12.58 -1.80 -5.78
N VAL A 140 13.06 -0.83 -6.56
CA VAL A 140 13.40 -1.02 -7.97
C VAL A 140 14.51 -2.05 -8.14
N ASN A 141 15.60 -1.91 -7.38
CA ASN A 141 16.73 -2.84 -7.45
C ASN A 141 16.31 -4.27 -7.07
N PHE A 142 15.50 -4.42 -6.03
CA PHE A 142 14.95 -5.72 -5.63
C PHE A 142 14.06 -6.31 -6.73
N LEU A 143 13.15 -5.54 -7.31
CA LEU A 143 12.25 -6.02 -8.37
C LEU A 143 13.01 -6.41 -9.64
N GLU A 144 14.04 -5.66 -10.01
CA GLU A 144 14.88 -6.00 -11.16
C GLU A 144 15.59 -7.34 -10.96
N GLN A 145 16.22 -7.54 -9.80
CA GLN A 145 16.83 -8.84 -9.44
C GLN A 145 15.80 -9.97 -9.41
N PHE A 146 14.65 -9.74 -8.76
CA PHE A 146 13.58 -10.73 -8.65
C PHE A 146 13.04 -11.17 -10.01
N TYR A 147 12.80 -10.24 -10.94
CA TYR A 147 12.31 -10.59 -12.28
C TYR A 147 13.38 -11.15 -13.22
N HIS A 148 14.66 -10.92 -12.92
CA HIS A 148 15.75 -11.62 -13.61
C HIS A 148 15.84 -13.09 -13.19
N GLU A 149 15.64 -13.39 -11.91
CA GLU A 149 15.65 -14.76 -11.39
C GLU A 149 14.35 -15.52 -11.68
N TYR A 150 13.20 -14.83 -11.56
CA TYR A 150 11.85 -15.38 -11.75
C TYR A 150 11.09 -14.61 -12.85
N PRO A 151 11.41 -14.82 -14.13
CA PRO A 151 10.78 -14.08 -15.23
C PRO A 151 9.29 -14.43 -15.36
N MET A 152 8.47 -13.40 -15.59
CA MET A 152 7.04 -13.60 -15.85
C MET A 152 6.80 -14.22 -17.23
N GLU A 153 5.71 -14.98 -17.37
CA GLU A 153 5.27 -15.45 -18.69
C GLU A 153 4.73 -14.29 -19.55
N GLN A 154 4.94 -14.39 -20.86
CA GLN A 154 4.42 -13.46 -21.87
C GLN A 154 4.89 -12.00 -21.63
N CYS A 155 6.18 -11.82 -21.37
CA CYS A 155 6.78 -10.49 -21.27
C CYS A 155 6.80 -9.77 -22.62
N PHE A 156 6.50 -8.47 -22.59
CA PHE A 156 6.62 -7.57 -23.73
C PHE A 156 8.06 -7.12 -23.97
N ALA A 157 8.82 -6.97 -22.88
CA ALA A 157 10.22 -6.56 -22.90
C ALA A 157 10.93 -7.07 -21.64
N ILE A 158 12.25 -6.92 -21.60
CA ILE A 158 13.05 -7.18 -20.41
C ILE A 158 12.59 -6.22 -19.30
N PRO A 159 12.18 -6.73 -18.13
CA PRO A 159 11.80 -5.91 -16.98
C PRO A 159 12.95 -4.99 -16.59
N SER A 160 12.72 -3.69 -16.67
CA SER A 160 13.67 -2.67 -16.24
C SER A 160 12.88 -1.42 -15.91
N THR A 161 13.11 -0.81 -14.74
CA THR A 161 12.37 0.39 -14.33
C THR A 161 13.34 1.50 -14.00
N ARG A 162 13.12 2.68 -14.60
CA ARG A 162 13.86 3.89 -14.23
C ARG A 162 12.92 4.95 -13.70
N PHE A 163 13.31 5.58 -12.59
CA PHE A 163 12.58 6.72 -12.06
C PHE A 163 13.08 8.01 -12.70
N HIS A 164 12.17 8.97 -12.82
CA HIS A 164 12.45 10.29 -13.33
C HIS A 164 11.86 11.32 -12.37
N SER A 165 12.73 12.13 -11.76
CA SER A 165 12.33 13.22 -10.86
C SER A 165 11.61 14.35 -11.60
N SER A 166 11.95 14.56 -12.88
CA SER A 166 11.27 15.55 -13.73
C SER A 166 10.06 14.94 -14.43
N ARG A 167 8.88 15.51 -14.16
CA ARG A 167 7.62 15.11 -14.81
C ARG A 167 7.70 15.17 -16.33
N LYS A 168 8.26 16.25 -16.89
CA LYS A 168 8.40 16.42 -18.35
C LYS A 168 9.29 15.34 -18.97
N MET A 169 10.38 14.98 -18.28
CA MET A 169 11.29 13.93 -18.74
C MET A 169 10.60 12.57 -18.73
N PHE A 170 9.84 12.27 -17.68
CA PHE A 170 9.01 11.07 -17.61
C PHE A 170 8.01 11.02 -18.78
N GLU A 171 7.24 12.09 -19.01
CA GLU A 171 6.23 12.12 -20.06
C GLU A 171 6.85 11.93 -21.44
N LEU A 172 7.94 12.64 -21.73
CA LEU A 172 8.67 12.48 -22.99
C LEU A 172 9.11 11.02 -23.19
N ASN A 173 9.72 10.42 -22.18
CA ASN A 173 10.16 9.02 -22.24
C ASN A 173 8.99 8.04 -22.37
N TYR A 174 7.87 8.28 -21.69
CA TYR A 174 6.66 7.49 -21.80
C TYR A 174 6.08 7.57 -23.23
N TYR A 175 5.99 8.76 -23.81
CA TYR A 175 5.49 8.90 -25.18
C TYR A 175 6.38 8.19 -26.20
N ILE A 176 7.70 8.35 -26.08
CA ILE A 176 8.67 7.74 -27.00
C ILE A 176 8.71 6.21 -26.86
N LYS A 177 8.81 5.69 -25.63
CA LYS A 177 9.02 4.25 -25.40
C LYS A 177 7.75 3.43 -25.41
N HIS A 178 6.62 4.03 -25.03
CA HIS A 178 5.37 3.29 -24.77
C HIS A 178 4.26 3.71 -25.71
N HIS A 179 3.89 4.99 -25.73
CA HIS A 179 2.69 5.46 -26.44
C HIS A 179 2.83 5.45 -27.97
N ILE A 180 3.91 6.01 -28.52
CA ILE A 180 4.12 6.09 -29.97
C ILE A 180 4.24 4.68 -30.58
N PRO A 181 5.07 3.76 -30.06
CA PRO A 181 5.13 2.39 -30.57
C PRO A 181 3.77 1.67 -30.50
N ALA A 182 3.03 1.83 -29.40
CA ALA A 182 1.70 1.24 -29.25
C ALA A 182 0.69 1.77 -30.28
N SER A 183 0.70 3.08 -30.53
CA SER A 183 -0.14 3.73 -31.52
C SER A 183 0.19 3.28 -32.95
N THR A 184 1.48 3.19 -33.29
CA THR A 184 1.94 2.67 -34.59
C THR A 184 1.51 1.22 -34.78
N LEU A 185 1.69 0.36 -33.77
CA LEU A 185 1.27 -1.04 -33.82
C LEU A 185 -0.25 -1.18 -33.98
N ASP A 186 -1.05 -0.40 -33.25
CA ASP A 186 -2.51 -0.42 -33.39
C ASP A 186 -2.97 0.16 -34.74
N PHE A 187 -2.25 1.13 -35.31
CA PHE A 187 -2.50 1.62 -36.67
C PHE A 187 -2.28 0.51 -37.71
N ILE A 188 -1.11 -0.15 -37.69
CA ILE A 188 -0.79 -1.28 -38.57
C ILE A 188 -1.79 -2.40 -38.40
N ASN A 189 -2.11 -2.79 -37.16
CA ASN A 189 -3.12 -3.81 -36.88
C ASN A 189 -4.48 -3.42 -37.45
N GLY A 190 -4.85 -2.13 -37.44
CA GLY A 190 -6.04 -1.62 -38.08
C GLY A 190 -6.07 -1.83 -39.59
N LEU A 191 -4.95 -1.55 -40.27
CA LEU A 191 -4.81 -1.78 -41.71
C LEU A 191 -4.90 -3.28 -42.06
N LEU A 192 -4.42 -4.15 -41.17
CA LEU A 192 -4.46 -5.61 -41.31
C LEU A 192 -5.78 -6.24 -40.83
N GLY A 193 -6.79 -5.45 -40.46
CA GLY A 193 -8.08 -5.95 -39.92
C GLY A 193 -7.97 -6.66 -38.56
N ARG A 194 -6.84 -6.52 -37.86
CA ARG A 194 -6.58 -7.10 -36.53
C ARG A 194 -7.10 -6.20 -35.40
N LYS A 195 -7.26 -6.78 -34.22
CA LYS A 195 -7.75 -6.06 -33.03
C LYS A 195 -6.70 -5.06 -32.52
N LYS A 196 -7.09 -3.79 -32.40
CA LYS A 196 -6.30 -2.71 -31.77
C LYS A 196 -6.38 -2.82 -30.25
N ARG A 197 -5.29 -3.14 -29.57
CA ARG A 197 -5.29 -3.44 -28.11
C ARG A 197 -4.24 -2.63 -27.35
N ASN A 198 -3.17 -2.19 -28.00
CA ASN A 198 -1.98 -1.66 -27.35
C ASN A 198 -2.24 -0.29 -26.72
N VAL A 199 -2.90 0.63 -27.43
CA VAL A 199 -3.23 1.96 -26.90
C VAL A 199 -4.13 1.85 -25.67
N ARG A 200 -5.09 0.90 -25.69
CA ARG A 200 -5.98 0.65 -24.55
C ARG A 200 -5.24 0.06 -23.35
N LEU A 201 -4.22 -0.76 -23.57
CA LEU A 201 -3.34 -1.28 -22.51
C LEU A 201 -2.59 -0.11 -21.85
N TYR A 202 -1.91 0.71 -22.65
CA TYR A 202 -1.15 1.86 -22.13
C TYR A 202 -2.03 2.93 -21.47
N ALA A 203 -3.27 3.11 -21.91
CA ALA A 203 -4.23 3.98 -21.21
C ALA A 203 -4.58 3.46 -19.80
N ARG A 204 -4.52 2.15 -19.54
CA ARG A 204 -4.66 1.60 -18.17
C ARG A 204 -3.39 1.83 -17.37
N VAL A 205 -2.22 1.59 -17.98
CA VAL A 205 -0.92 1.82 -17.36
C VAL A 205 -0.79 3.27 -16.91
N TRP A 206 -1.10 4.23 -17.77
CA TRP A 206 -1.11 5.66 -17.44
C TRP A 206 -1.97 5.97 -16.21
N ARG A 207 -3.19 5.42 -16.13
CA ARG A 207 -4.07 5.62 -14.97
C ARG A 207 -3.46 5.07 -13.67
N MET A 208 -2.73 3.95 -13.74
CA MET A 208 -2.04 3.39 -12.57
C MET A 208 -0.86 4.29 -12.15
N ILE A 209 -0.09 4.81 -13.10
CA ILE A 209 1.01 5.75 -12.83
C ILE A 209 0.47 7.02 -12.17
N GLU A 210 -0.59 7.62 -12.73
CA GLU A 210 -1.20 8.82 -12.16
C GLU A 210 -1.73 8.61 -10.75
N ALA A 211 -2.36 7.45 -10.49
CA ALA A 211 -2.85 7.11 -9.16
C ALA A 211 -1.72 7.01 -8.12
N LEU A 212 -0.53 6.58 -8.54
CA LEU A 212 0.63 6.44 -7.65
C LEU A 212 1.54 7.66 -7.62
N HIS A 213 1.40 8.59 -8.57
CA HIS A 213 2.31 9.73 -8.73
C HIS A 213 2.48 10.55 -7.44
N TYR A 214 1.39 10.74 -6.70
CA TYR A 214 1.43 11.45 -5.42
C TYR A 214 2.30 10.74 -4.37
N PHE A 215 2.20 9.41 -4.32
CA PHE A 215 2.93 8.56 -3.38
C PHE A 215 4.40 8.33 -3.77
N THR A 216 4.72 8.40 -5.06
CA THR A 216 6.10 8.22 -5.56
C THR A 216 6.90 9.53 -5.54
N THR A 217 6.23 10.68 -5.54
CA THR A 217 6.88 11.99 -5.49
C THR A 217 7.07 12.51 -4.07
N HIS A 218 6.12 12.26 -3.18
CA HIS A 218 6.16 12.77 -1.81
C HIS A 218 6.58 11.67 -0.84
N GLY A 219 7.54 11.97 0.04
CA GLY A 219 7.86 11.12 1.18
C GLY A 219 6.86 11.35 2.31
N TRP A 220 6.35 10.26 2.89
CA TRP A 220 5.38 10.31 3.99
C TRP A 220 6.02 9.86 5.30
N THR A 221 5.76 10.59 6.36
CA THR A 221 6.16 10.27 7.73
C THR A 221 4.87 10.18 8.54
N PHE A 222 4.41 8.97 8.80
CA PHE A 222 3.20 8.73 9.58
C PHE A 222 3.60 8.46 11.02
N GLN A 223 3.26 9.37 11.93
CA GLN A 223 3.57 9.18 13.35
C GLN A 223 2.88 7.92 13.89
N THR A 224 3.68 6.89 14.16
CA THR A 224 3.24 5.58 14.68
C THR A 224 3.26 5.50 16.21
N LYS A 225 3.30 6.63 16.94
CA LYS A 225 3.47 6.69 18.42
C LYS A 225 2.49 5.83 19.23
N ASN A 226 1.30 5.54 18.71
CA ASN A 226 0.29 4.74 19.39
C ASN A 226 0.44 3.23 19.14
N LEU A 227 1.16 2.84 18.08
CA LEU A 227 1.38 1.45 17.72
C LEU A 227 2.27 0.70 18.74
N PRO A 228 3.42 1.25 19.21
CA PRO A 228 4.19 0.65 20.30
C PRO A 228 3.37 0.45 21.56
N LYS A 229 2.56 1.45 21.92
CA LYS A 229 1.72 1.36 23.13
C LYS A 229 0.69 0.23 23.04
N LEU A 230 0.10 0.03 21.86
CA LEU A 230 -0.79 -1.08 21.59
C LEU A 230 -0.02 -2.41 21.64
N TRP A 231 1.18 -2.44 21.08
CA TRP A 231 2.05 -3.60 21.07
C TRP A 231 2.41 -4.05 22.49
N ASP A 232 2.88 -3.11 23.31
CA ASP A 232 3.29 -3.35 24.70
C ASP A 232 2.11 -3.76 25.60
N SER A 233 0.88 -3.43 25.24
CA SER A 233 -0.32 -3.88 25.97
C SER A 233 -0.74 -5.33 25.68
N MET A 234 -0.19 -5.95 24.64
CA MET A 234 -0.53 -7.33 24.27
C MET A 234 0.22 -8.35 25.14
N SER A 235 -0.38 -9.55 25.27
CA SER A 235 0.34 -10.68 25.85
C SER A 235 1.49 -11.13 24.92
N THR A 236 2.53 -11.75 25.48
CA THR A 236 3.64 -12.28 24.69
C THR A 236 3.16 -13.33 23.67
N HIS A 237 2.11 -14.08 23.99
CA HIS A 237 1.50 -15.04 23.08
C HIS A 237 0.82 -14.34 21.90
N ASP A 238 0.04 -13.29 22.14
CA ASP A 238 -0.64 -12.55 21.06
C ASP A 238 0.36 -11.78 20.18
N GLN A 239 1.44 -11.26 20.78
CA GLN A 239 2.55 -10.69 20.03
C GLN A 239 3.19 -11.72 19.09
N GLN A 240 3.38 -12.96 19.57
CA GLN A 240 3.89 -14.04 18.75
C GLN A 240 2.89 -14.42 17.65
N VAL A 241 1.61 -14.64 17.97
CA VAL A 241 0.61 -15.03 16.96
C VAL A 241 0.37 -13.94 15.91
N CYS A 242 0.36 -12.67 16.31
CA CYS A 242 0.17 -11.57 15.36
C CYS A 242 1.39 -11.32 14.45
N CYS A 243 2.58 -11.82 14.83
CA CYS A 243 3.85 -11.51 14.16
C CYS A 243 4.76 -12.72 13.99
N GLU A 244 4.20 -13.94 14.00
CA GLU A 244 4.91 -15.21 14.18
C GLU A 244 6.14 -15.28 13.27
N ASN A 245 7.29 -14.94 13.89
CA ASN A 245 8.65 -14.86 13.38
C ASN A 245 8.88 -14.05 12.08
N HIS A 246 8.81 -12.70 12.13
CA HIS A 246 9.71 -11.74 11.41
C HIS A 246 9.14 -10.32 11.16
N CYS A 247 8.01 -9.92 11.76
CA CYS A 247 7.59 -8.50 11.67
C CYS A 247 8.66 -7.53 12.20
N LEU A 248 9.52 -7.98 13.12
CA LEU A 248 10.65 -7.21 13.66
C LEU A 248 11.83 -7.04 12.68
N GLU A 249 11.94 -7.82 11.61
CA GLU A 249 12.95 -7.57 10.56
C GLU A 249 12.44 -6.57 9.52
N ILE A 250 11.14 -6.57 9.24
CA ILE A 250 10.51 -5.62 8.30
C ILE A 250 10.20 -4.28 9.00
N ILE A 251 10.09 -4.25 10.33
CA ILE A 251 9.89 -3.07 11.17
C ILE A 251 10.72 -3.26 12.46
N PRO A 252 12.00 -2.83 12.50
CA PRO A 252 12.81 -3.01 13.69
C PRO A 252 12.37 -2.00 14.74
N PHE A 253 11.55 -2.44 15.68
CA PHE A 253 11.41 -1.80 16.99
C PHE A 253 12.60 -2.21 17.86
N HIS A 254 13.82 -1.79 17.50
CA HIS A 254 14.94 -1.84 18.42
C HIS A 254 14.87 -0.62 19.35
N LEU A 255 14.13 -0.75 20.45
CA LEU A 255 14.43 -0.03 21.68
C LEU A 255 15.52 -0.82 22.42
N SER A 256 16.73 -0.82 21.88
CA SER A 256 17.92 -1.15 22.67
C SER A 256 18.80 0.08 22.73
N SER A 257 19.10 0.48 23.96
CA SER A 257 20.06 1.50 24.35
C SER A 257 21.36 1.41 23.52
N PRO A 258 22.03 2.55 23.27
CA PRO A 258 23.20 2.60 22.42
C PRO A 258 24.41 2.09 23.21
N GLU A 259 24.69 0.80 23.15
CA GLU A 259 26.02 0.26 23.43
C GLU A 259 26.09 -1.20 22.96
N GLN A 260 27.19 -1.51 22.27
CA GLN A 260 27.59 -2.84 21.78
C GLN A 260 26.92 -3.31 20.48
N ILE A 261 27.67 -3.20 19.38
CA ILE A 261 28.19 -4.33 18.58
C ILE A 261 29.23 -3.72 17.63
N LEU A 262 30.50 -3.80 18.02
CA LEU A 262 31.62 -3.96 17.09
C LEU A 262 31.81 -5.47 16.93
N PRO A 263 31.97 -6.02 15.72
CA PRO A 263 32.40 -7.41 15.60
C PRO A 263 33.93 -7.45 15.72
N ASP A 264 34.38 -8.26 16.67
CA ASP A 264 35.70 -8.85 16.70
C ASP A 264 35.87 -9.82 15.51
N VAL A 265 37.12 -9.85 15.01
CA VAL A 265 37.75 -10.76 14.02
C VAL A 265 37.54 -10.43 12.54
#